data_AF-A0A5E4NKY0-F1
#
_entry.id   AF-A0A5E4NKY0-F1
#
_cell.length_a   1.000
_cell.length_b   1.000
_cell.length_c   1.000
_cell.angle_alpha   90.00
_cell.angle_beta   90.00
_cell.angle_gamma   90.00
#
_symmetry.space_group_name_H-M   'P 1'
#
loop_
_entity.id
_entity.type
_entity.pdbx_description
1 polymer ?
#
loop_
_entity_poly.entity_id
_entity_poly.type
_entity_poly.pdbx_seq_one_letter_code
_entity_poly.pdbx_strand_id
1 'polypeptide(L)'
;MDYKIKIKTTSEILDLFKKIKNSKVDIPTHISECFSVELLDVEAFKWFSEHLKKINGPPLHTLITGDSIVLPSPPIVEPSPEYKEKIRKLEQRLKNKEYDIMTKNVDFRRVRLPEDTISYQIKQINRQLIAVLQFVISTAAGFLFGFLGIELMLSTTFDLGFKLLLGIICALIIALAEIYFLAKKLSEDFEPLELETAVKIHQD
;
A
#
# COMPACT_ATOMS: atom_id res chain seq x y z
N MET A 1 7.08 -4.31 38.77
CA MET A 1 7.85 -5.20 37.88
C MET A 1 9.02 -4.38 37.38
N ASP A 2 10.23 -4.72 37.81
CA ASP A 2 11.42 -3.89 37.61
C ASP A 2 12.07 -4.23 36.26
N TYR A 3 11.61 -3.56 35.19
CA TYR A 3 12.04 -3.80 33.81
C TYR A 3 13.38 -3.11 33.51
N LYS A 4 14.41 -3.45 34.28
CA LYS A 4 15.74 -2.85 34.14
C LYS A 4 16.63 -3.68 33.24
N ILE A 5 17.26 -3.02 32.27
CA ILE A 5 18.25 -3.61 31.38
C ILE A 5 19.51 -3.87 32.20
N LYS A 6 20.03 -5.09 32.14
CA LYS A 6 21.28 -5.46 32.83
C LYS A 6 22.36 -5.77 31.81
N ILE A 7 23.53 -5.18 32.00
CA ILE A 7 24.69 -5.40 31.13
C ILE A 7 25.64 -6.36 31.85
N LYS A 8 26.08 -7.42 31.16
CA LYS A 8 27.09 -8.32 31.73
C LYS A 8 28.45 -7.63 31.72
N THR A 9 29.14 -7.62 32.84
CA THR A 9 30.43 -6.94 32.99
C THR A 9 31.58 -7.79 32.43
N THR A 10 32.43 -7.20 31.58
CA THR A 10 33.67 -7.83 31.06
C THR A 10 34.87 -7.60 32.01
N SER A 11 35.90 -8.46 31.93
CA SER A 11 37.12 -8.40 32.76
C SER A 11 37.82 -7.04 32.71
N GLU A 12 37.77 -6.35 31.56
CA GLU A 12 38.34 -5.00 31.37
C GLU A 12 37.64 -3.94 32.23
N ILE A 13 36.31 -4.04 32.36
CA ILE A 13 35.50 -3.13 33.16
C ILE A 13 35.78 -3.35 34.66
N LEU A 14 35.96 -4.61 35.08
CA LEU A 14 36.33 -4.95 36.46
C LEU A 14 37.71 -4.42 36.85
N ASP A 15 38.68 -4.45 35.94
CA ASP A 15 40.02 -3.94 36.22
C ASP A 15 40.08 -2.40 36.26
N LEU A 16 39.30 -1.73 35.42
CA LEU A 16 39.11 -0.28 35.51
C LEU A 16 38.39 0.12 36.80
N PHE A 17 37.39 -0.65 37.22
CA PHE A 17 36.71 -0.44 38.50
C PHE A 17 37.68 -0.56 39.70
N LYS A 18 38.59 -1.54 39.69
CA LYS A 18 39.64 -1.66 40.72
C LYS A 18 40.57 -0.44 40.74
N LYS A 19 40.95 0.09 39.58
CA LYS A 19 41.75 1.32 39.48
C LYS A 19 41.01 2.54 40.06
N ILE A 20 39.71 2.66 39.80
CA ILE A 20 38.85 3.72 40.37
C ILE A 20 38.73 3.57 41.89
N LYS A 21 38.53 2.34 42.39
CA LYS A 21 38.44 2.04 43.84
C LYS A 21 39.71 2.43 44.59
N ASN A 22 40.88 2.22 43.99
CA ASN A 22 42.17 2.60 44.58
C ASN A 22 42.40 4.12 44.60
N SER A 23 41.63 4.91 43.85
CA SER A 23 41.76 6.37 43.74
C SER A 23 40.98 7.14 44.83
N LYS A 24 40.50 6.48 45.90
CA LYS A 24 39.73 7.10 47.02
C LYS A 24 38.50 7.90 46.56
N VAL A 25 37.69 7.34 45.67
CA VAL A 25 36.39 7.91 45.29
C VAL A 25 35.29 7.32 46.18
N ASP A 26 34.34 8.14 46.61
CA ASP A 26 33.16 7.69 47.37
C ASP A 26 32.24 6.87 46.44
N ILE A 27 32.10 5.58 46.71
CA ILE A 27 31.34 4.64 45.88
C ILE A 27 30.00 4.39 46.56
N PRO A 28 28.86 4.74 45.94
CA PRO A 28 27.55 4.38 46.45
C PRO A 28 27.39 2.87 46.63
N THR A 29 26.81 2.44 47.75
CA THR A 29 26.67 1.02 48.15
C THR A 29 26.04 0.16 47.04
N HIS A 30 24.97 0.65 46.42
CA HIS A 30 24.25 0.01 45.29
C HIS A 30 25.17 -0.32 44.10
N ILE A 31 26.15 0.54 43.82
CA ILE A 31 27.04 0.37 42.67
C ILE A 31 28.08 -0.71 42.95
N SER A 32 28.59 -0.79 44.18
CA SER A 32 29.54 -1.83 44.58
C SER A 32 28.93 -3.24 44.51
N GLU A 33 27.64 -3.37 44.77
CA GLU A 33 26.91 -4.62 44.62
C GLU A 33 26.72 -5.00 43.14
N CYS A 34 26.36 -4.06 42.26
CA CYS A 34 26.22 -4.32 40.82
C CYS A 34 27.50 -4.86 40.17
N PHE A 35 28.67 -4.33 40.55
CA PHE A 35 29.96 -4.82 40.06
C PHE A 35 30.36 -6.18 40.66
N SER A 36 29.82 -6.55 41.82
CA SER A 36 30.10 -7.84 42.47
C SER A 36 29.31 -9.00 41.83
N VAL A 37 28.13 -8.69 41.25
CA VAL A 37 27.24 -9.67 40.62
C VAL A 37 27.46 -9.77 39.09
N GLU A 38 28.48 -9.07 38.56
CA GLU A 38 28.77 -8.99 37.12
C GLU A 38 27.58 -8.53 36.25
N LEU A 39 26.59 -7.86 36.86
CA LEU A 39 25.38 -7.36 36.19
C LEU A 39 25.19 -5.88 36.54
N LEU A 40 25.42 -5.02 35.56
CA LEU A 40 25.34 -3.58 35.71
C LEU A 40 23.96 -3.04 35.33
N ASP A 41 23.33 -2.32 36.25
CA ASP A 41 22.14 -1.50 35.98
C ASP A 41 22.54 -0.20 35.26
N VAL A 42 21.57 0.45 34.60
CA VAL A 42 21.76 1.69 33.84
C VAL A 42 22.29 2.83 34.72
N GLU A 43 21.89 2.87 35.99
CA GLU A 43 22.36 3.87 36.96
C GLU A 43 23.84 3.68 37.32
N ALA A 44 24.26 2.42 37.55
CA ALA A 44 25.65 2.09 37.80
C ALA A 44 26.51 2.33 36.55
N PHE A 45 25.95 2.10 35.36
CA PHE A 45 26.58 2.40 34.07
C PHE A 45 26.81 3.90 33.86
N LYS A 46 25.83 4.74 34.21
CA LYS A 46 25.95 6.19 34.17
C LYS A 46 27.04 6.69 35.10
N TRP A 47 27.04 6.25 36.36
CA TRP A 47 28.06 6.63 37.34
C TRP A 47 29.47 6.23 36.88
N PHE A 48 29.63 5.03 36.33
CA PHE A 48 30.92 4.55 35.83
C PHE A 48 31.44 5.42 34.68
N SER A 49 30.56 5.82 33.76
CA SER A 49 30.92 6.71 32.65
C SER A 49 31.41 8.09 33.10
N GLU A 50 30.80 8.66 34.15
CA GLU A 50 31.19 9.97 34.68
C GLU A 50 32.57 9.91 35.37
N HIS A 51 32.89 8.79 36.01
CA HIS A 51 34.18 8.59 36.67
C HIS A 51 35.30 8.19 35.70
N LEU A 52 34.99 7.51 34.59
CA LEU A 52 35.95 7.27 33.53
C LEU A 52 36.43 8.57 32.86
N LYS A 53 35.53 9.54 32.68
CA LYS A 53 35.90 10.88 32.15
C LYS A 53 36.91 11.60 33.05
N LYS A 54 36.81 11.43 34.37
CA LYS A 54 37.74 12.05 35.35
C LYS A 54 39.14 11.44 35.32
N ILE A 55 39.28 10.17 34.92
CA ILE A 55 40.55 9.43 34.88
C ILE A 55 41.16 9.43 33.47
N ASN A 56 40.55 10.13 32.52
CA ASN A 56 40.95 10.15 31.10
C ASN A 56 40.97 8.72 30.50
N GLY A 57 39.99 7.89 30.87
CA GLY A 57 39.84 6.51 30.40
C GLY A 57 39.29 6.40 28.97
N PRO A 58 39.30 5.19 28.38
CA PRO A 58 38.75 4.96 27.04
C PRO A 58 37.26 5.31 26.98
N PRO A 59 36.76 5.74 25.80
CA PRO A 59 35.36 6.12 25.66
C PRO A 59 34.44 4.92 25.83
N LEU A 60 33.32 5.14 26.50
CA LEU A 60 32.41 4.10 26.99
C LEU A 60 31.91 3.15 25.90
N HIS A 61 31.67 3.65 24.69
CA HIS A 61 31.21 2.82 23.57
C HIS A 61 32.22 1.72 23.22
N THR A 62 33.53 1.98 23.36
CA THR A 62 34.58 0.97 23.13
C THR A 62 34.47 -0.17 24.13
N LEU A 63 34.11 0.12 25.38
CA LEU A 63 33.99 -0.88 26.45
C LEU A 63 32.73 -1.76 26.30
N ILE A 64 31.66 -1.24 25.70
CA ILE A 64 30.42 -2.01 25.46
C ILE A 64 30.48 -2.79 24.14
N THR A 65 31.38 -2.43 23.22
CA THR A 65 31.47 -3.05 21.89
C THR A 65 32.02 -4.47 22.03
N GLY A 66 31.13 -5.42 22.33
CA GLY A 66 31.47 -6.82 22.63
C GLY A 66 30.69 -7.42 23.81
N ASP A 67 30.01 -6.60 24.61
CA ASP A 67 29.30 -7.05 25.81
C ASP A 67 27.91 -7.61 25.50
N SER A 68 27.53 -8.68 26.20
CA SER A 68 26.20 -9.28 26.09
C SER A 68 25.19 -8.50 26.93
N ILE A 69 24.23 -7.84 26.27
CA ILE A 69 23.10 -7.16 26.91
C ILE A 69 22.05 -8.21 27.31
N VAL A 70 21.71 -8.27 28.59
CA VAL A 70 20.64 -9.14 29.09
C VAL A 70 19.33 -8.35 29.08
N LEU A 71 18.47 -8.70 28.13
CA LEU A 71 17.12 -8.13 28.02
C LEU A 71 16.17 -8.83 29.00
N PRO A 72 15.26 -8.10 29.66
CA PRO A 72 14.22 -8.73 30.46
C PRO A 72 13.26 -9.49 29.53
N SER A 73 13.03 -10.77 29.82
CA SER A 73 12.04 -11.55 29.08
C SER A 73 10.64 -11.06 29.44
N PRO A 74 9.75 -10.82 28.47
CA PRO A 74 8.36 -10.54 28.77
C PRO A 74 7.71 -11.73 29.49
N PRO A 75 6.69 -11.50 30.34
CA PRO A 75 5.93 -12.58 30.92
C PRO A 75 5.22 -13.38 29.80
N ILE A 76 5.32 -14.70 29.87
CA ILE A 76 4.62 -15.59 28.95
C ILE A 76 3.14 -15.59 29.35
N VAL A 77 2.30 -14.87 28.60
CA VAL A 77 0.85 -14.85 28.81
C VAL A 77 0.23 -15.97 28.00
N GLU A 78 -0.61 -16.81 28.63
CA GLU A 78 -1.38 -17.81 27.89
C GLU A 78 -2.33 -17.12 26.91
N PRO A 79 -2.35 -17.52 25.63
CA PRO A 79 -3.17 -16.85 24.64
C PRO A 79 -4.66 -17.07 24.93
N SER A 80 -5.44 -15.99 24.88
CA SER A 80 -6.89 -16.02 25.06
C SER A 80 -7.56 -16.99 24.06
N PRO A 81 -8.72 -17.58 24.40
CA PRO A 81 -9.43 -18.48 23.49
C PRO A 81 -9.75 -17.81 22.14
N GLU A 82 -10.15 -16.53 22.16
CA GLU A 82 -10.39 -15.75 20.95
C GLU A 82 -9.16 -15.60 20.06
N TYR A 83 -7.97 -15.44 20.66
CA TYR A 83 -6.72 -15.32 19.91
C TYR A 83 -6.38 -16.61 19.18
N LYS A 84 -6.57 -17.77 19.82
CA LYS A 84 -6.37 -19.09 19.21
C LYS A 84 -7.30 -19.31 18.01
N GLU A 85 -8.55 -18.90 18.13
CA GLU A 85 -9.50 -18.98 17.02
C GLU A 85 -9.11 -18.09 15.83
N LYS A 86 -8.61 -16.87 16.10
CA LYS A 86 -8.11 -15.96 15.06
C LYS A 86 -6.91 -16.56 14.32
N ILE A 87 -5.96 -17.13 15.06
CA ILE A 87 -4.82 -17.84 14.46
C ILE A 87 -5.30 -18.98 13.57
N ARG A 88 -6.21 -19.85 14.08
CA ARG A 88 -6.75 -20.96 13.30
C ARG A 88 -7.38 -20.49 11.98
N LYS A 89 -8.14 -19.39 12.01
CA LYS A 89 -8.74 -18.79 10.80
C LYS A 89 -7.67 -18.26 9.84
N LEU A 90 -6.62 -17.61 10.35
CA LEU A 90 -5.52 -17.11 9.52
C LEU A 90 -4.75 -18.25 8.85
N GLU A 91 -4.41 -19.29 9.60
CA GLU A 91 -3.74 -20.48 9.06
C GLU A 91 -4.57 -21.17 7.97
N GLN A 92 -5.88 -21.30 8.18
CA GLN A 92 -6.78 -21.84 7.17
C GLN A 92 -6.77 -20.98 5.89
N ARG A 93 -6.80 -19.65 6.01
CA ARG A 93 -6.71 -18.75 4.85
C ARG A 93 -5.38 -18.89 4.12
N LEU A 94 -4.26 -19.03 4.83
CA LEU A 94 -2.94 -19.22 4.23
C LEU A 94 -2.86 -20.55 3.50
N LYS A 95 -3.33 -21.64 4.12
CA LYS A 95 -3.39 -22.96 3.48
C LYS A 95 -4.24 -22.97 2.23
N ASN A 96 -5.39 -22.30 2.24
CA ASN A 96 -6.24 -22.18 1.06
C ASN A 96 -5.56 -21.40 -0.07
N LYS A 97 -4.89 -20.28 0.25
CA LYS A 97 -4.12 -19.51 -0.74
C LYS A 97 -3.00 -20.35 -1.35
N GLU A 98 -2.27 -21.09 -0.51
CA GLU A 98 -1.19 -21.98 -0.97
C GLU A 98 -1.73 -23.07 -1.90
N TYR A 99 -2.85 -23.69 -1.53
CA TYR A 99 -3.55 -24.67 -2.35
C TYR A 99 -3.99 -24.07 -3.69
N ASP A 100 -4.57 -22.88 -3.70
CA ASP A 100 -4.99 -22.19 -4.93
C ASP A 100 -3.79 -21.86 -5.83
N ILE A 101 -2.63 -21.51 -5.27
CA ILE A 101 -1.40 -21.27 -6.02
C ILE A 101 -0.88 -22.59 -6.63
N MET A 102 -0.82 -23.66 -5.83
CA MET A 102 -0.36 -24.98 -6.29
C MET A 102 -1.26 -25.58 -7.37
N THR A 103 -2.57 -25.36 -7.29
CA THR A 103 -3.56 -25.94 -8.21
C THR A 103 -3.92 -25.02 -9.38
N LYS A 104 -3.36 -23.80 -9.44
CA LYS A 104 -3.64 -22.80 -10.48
C LYS A 104 -3.43 -23.34 -11.91
N ASN A 105 -2.42 -24.18 -12.10
CA ASN A 105 -2.04 -24.69 -13.42
C ASN A 105 -2.78 -25.98 -13.82
N VAL A 106 -3.49 -26.61 -12.88
CA VAL A 106 -4.19 -27.88 -13.10
C VAL A 106 -5.64 -27.64 -13.52
N ASP A 107 -6.25 -26.54 -13.07
CA ASP A 107 -7.64 -26.21 -13.36
C ASP A 107 -7.75 -25.24 -14.53
N PHE A 108 -7.85 -25.78 -15.76
CA PHE A 108 -8.08 -24.99 -16.98
C PHE A 108 -9.40 -24.21 -16.94
N ARG A 109 -10.36 -24.58 -16.08
CA ARG A 109 -11.64 -23.87 -15.91
C ARG A 109 -11.50 -22.62 -15.03
N ARG A 110 -10.38 -22.44 -14.33
CA ARG A 110 -10.08 -21.25 -13.50
C ARG A 110 -9.24 -20.20 -14.22
N VAL A 111 -8.90 -20.41 -15.50
CA VAL A 111 -8.30 -19.37 -16.32
C VAL A 111 -9.36 -18.29 -16.49
N ARG A 112 -9.31 -17.26 -15.63
CA ARG A 112 -10.12 -16.06 -15.80
C ARG A 112 -9.72 -15.47 -17.15
N LEU A 113 -10.63 -15.54 -18.11
CA LEU A 113 -10.45 -14.77 -19.33
C LEU A 113 -10.31 -13.29 -18.90
N PRO A 114 -9.47 -12.48 -19.58
CA PRO A 114 -9.33 -11.07 -19.25
C PRO A 114 -10.69 -10.37 -19.15
N GLU A 115 -11.64 -10.81 -19.97
CA GLU A 115 -13.03 -10.34 -20.05
C GLU A 115 -13.85 -10.56 -18.76
N ASP A 116 -13.54 -11.60 -17.98
CA ASP A 116 -14.23 -11.94 -16.72
C ASP A 116 -13.70 -11.15 -15.52
N THR A 117 -12.65 -10.36 -15.71
CA THR A 117 -12.11 -9.56 -14.61
C THR A 117 -13.03 -8.36 -14.38
N ILE A 118 -13.45 -8.14 -13.13
CA ILE A 118 -14.30 -7.01 -12.73
C ILE A 118 -13.74 -5.67 -13.24
N SER A 119 -12.41 -5.52 -13.26
CA SER A 119 -11.74 -4.34 -13.80
C SER A 119 -11.98 -4.13 -15.30
N TYR A 120 -12.05 -5.20 -16.09
CA TYR A 120 -12.33 -5.13 -17.52
C TYR A 120 -13.77 -4.69 -17.76
N GLN A 121 -14.73 -5.30 -17.06
CA GLN A 121 -16.14 -4.94 -17.13
C GLN A 121 -16.39 -3.48 -16.73
N ILE A 122 -15.77 -3.01 -15.64
CA ILE A 122 -15.85 -1.60 -15.21
C ILE A 122 -15.28 -0.67 -16.29
N LYS A 123 -14.15 -1.04 -16.90
CA LYS A 123 -13.54 -0.24 -17.98
C LYS A 123 -14.45 -0.15 -19.21
N GLN A 124 -15.12 -1.24 -19.56
CA GLN A 124 -16.07 -1.27 -20.67
C GLN A 124 -17.30 -0.39 -20.37
N ILE A 125 -17.85 -0.47 -19.16
CA ILE A 125 -18.97 0.39 -18.72
C ILE A 125 -18.57 1.86 -18.80
N ASN A 126 -17.38 2.22 -18.30
CA ASN A 126 -16.90 3.61 -18.36
C ASN A 126 -16.77 4.11 -19.81
N ARG A 127 -16.32 3.25 -20.73
CA ARG A 127 -16.22 3.58 -22.16
C ARG A 127 -17.59 3.79 -22.82
N GLN A 128 -18.59 3.00 -22.44
CA GLN A 128 -19.95 3.17 -22.96
C GLN A 128 -20.61 4.42 -22.38
N LEU A 129 -20.43 4.68 -21.08
CA LEU A 129 -20.97 5.86 -20.41
C LEU A 129 -20.43 7.16 -21.00
N ILE A 130 -19.12 7.24 -21.27
CA ILE A 130 -18.53 8.42 -21.90
C ILE A 130 -19.07 8.62 -23.33
N ALA A 131 -19.33 7.54 -24.07
CA ALA A 131 -19.90 7.61 -25.41
C ALA A 131 -21.34 8.14 -25.39
N VAL A 132 -22.17 7.67 -24.45
CA VAL A 132 -23.54 8.17 -24.27
C VAL A 132 -23.53 9.64 -23.85
N LEU A 133 -22.62 10.03 -22.96
CA LEU A 133 -22.50 11.43 -22.55
C LEU A 133 -22.10 12.33 -23.73
N GLN A 134 -21.12 11.89 -24.53
CA GLN A 134 -20.69 12.60 -25.74
C GLN A 134 -21.87 12.79 -26.72
N PHE A 135 -22.65 11.74 -26.96
CA PHE A 135 -23.84 11.79 -27.81
C PHE A 135 -24.83 12.86 -27.33
N VAL A 136 -25.13 12.89 -26.02
CA VAL A 136 -26.09 13.86 -25.45
C VAL A 136 -25.55 15.28 -25.57
N ILE A 137 -24.28 15.51 -25.23
CA ILE A 137 -23.67 16.84 -25.29
C ILE A 137 -23.61 17.34 -26.74
N SER A 138 -23.18 16.50 -27.67
CA SER A 138 -23.09 16.81 -29.11
C SER A 138 -24.47 17.13 -29.70
N THR A 139 -25.48 16.30 -29.42
CA THR A 139 -26.86 16.51 -29.89
C THR A 139 -27.47 17.78 -29.28
N ALA A 140 -27.26 18.02 -27.98
CA ALA A 140 -27.73 19.22 -27.31
C ALA A 140 -27.05 20.49 -27.84
N ALA A 141 -25.74 20.44 -28.09
CA ALA A 141 -25.00 21.54 -28.71
C ALA A 141 -25.53 21.83 -30.12
N GLY A 142 -25.80 20.80 -30.92
CA GLY A 142 -26.42 20.92 -32.24
C GLY A 142 -27.81 21.56 -32.21
N PHE A 143 -28.63 21.17 -31.23
CA PHE A 143 -29.94 21.77 -30.99
C PHE A 143 -29.81 23.26 -30.61
N LEU A 144 -28.96 23.59 -29.62
CA LEU A 144 -28.73 24.96 -29.19
C LEU A 144 -28.18 25.81 -30.33
N PHE A 145 -27.27 25.26 -31.13
CA PHE A 145 -26.72 25.92 -32.30
C PHE A 145 -27.79 26.19 -33.36
N GLY A 146 -28.67 25.23 -33.66
CA GLY A 146 -29.77 25.46 -34.60
C GLY A 146 -30.83 26.43 -34.06
N PHE A 147 -31.06 26.45 -32.74
CA PHE A 147 -32.06 27.31 -32.10
C PHE A 147 -31.58 28.76 -31.91
N LEU A 148 -30.37 28.97 -31.37
CA LEU A 148 -29.78 30.28 -31.09
C LEU A 148 -28.85 30.78 -32.20
N GLY A 149 -28.21 29.87 -32.94
CA GLY A 149 -27.15 30.24 -33.90
C GLY A 149 -27.67 31.06 -35.07
N ILE A 150 -28.92 30.84 -35.51
CA ILE A 150 -29.54 31.67 -36.56
C ILE A 150 -29.67 33.11 -36.10
N GLU A 151 -30.13 33.32 -34.88
CA GLU A 151 -30.34 34.66 -34.31
C GLU A 151 -29.01 35.39 -34.14
N LEU A 152 -27.96 34.67 -33.74
CA LEU A 152 -26.61 35.21 -33.62
C LEU A 152 -25.98 35.56 -34.99
N MET A 153 -26.23 34.74 -36.02
CA MET A 153 -25.64 34.90 -37.36
C MET A 153 -26.37 35.94 -38.22
N LEU A 154 -27.71 35.95 -38.20
CA LEU A 154 -28.54 36.76 -39.10
C LEU A 154 -29.14 37.99 -38.41
N SER A 155 -28.97 38.15 -37.08
CA SER A 155 -29.50 39.28 -36.29
C SER A 155 -30.98 39.62 -36.60
N THR A 156 -31.73 38.60 -37.02
CA THR A 156 -33.11 38.70 -37.51
C THR A 156 -34.02 37.95 -36.56
N THR A 157 -35.13 38.57 -36.16
CA THR A 157 -36.11 37.99 -35.26
C THR A 157 -37.02 37.00 -36.00
N PHE A 158 -36.57 35.76 -36.15
CA PHE A 158 -37.41 34.65 -36.61
C PHE A 158 -38.43 34.25 -35.53
N ASP A 159 -39.59 33.75 -35.94
CA ASP A 159 -40.58 33.18 -35.05
C ASP A 159 -40.00 31.96 -34.29
N LEU A 160 -40.46 31.75 -33.06
CA LEU A 160 -39.98 30.69 -32.17
C LEU A 160 -40.16 29.32 -32.81
N GLY A 161 -41.25 29.11 -33.56
CA GLY A 161 -41.53 27.86 -34.25
C GLY A 161 -40.47 27.49 -35.28
N PHE A 162 -39.96 28.47 -36.04
CA PHE A 162 -38.90 28.25 -37.03
C PHE A 162 -37.55 27.94 -36.37
N LYS A 163 -37.20 28.66 -35.30
CA LYS A 163 -35.98 28.40 -34.52
C LYS A 163 -35.99 27.00 -33.90
N LEU A 164 -37.14 26.60 -33.35
CA LEU A 164 -37.34 25.28 -32.77
C LEU A 164 -37.23 24.18 -33.84
N LEU A 165 -37.88 24.39 -34.99
CA LEU A 165 -37.82 23.43 -36.10
C LEU A 165 -36.38 23.27 -36.62
N LEU A 166 -35.64 24.37 -36.83
CA LEU A 166 -34.25 24.29 -37.27
C LEU A 166 -33.37 23.59 -36.24
N GLY A 167 -33.53 23.93 -34.95
CA GLY A 167 -32.84 23.25 -33.85
C GLY A 167 -33.05 21.74 -33.88
N ILE A 168 -34.29 21.30 -34.05
CA ILE A 168 -34.63 19.86 -34.14
C ILE A 168 -34.01 19.22 -35.37
N ILE A 169 -34.06 19.85 -36.55
CA ILE A 169 -33.47 19.31 -37.78
C ILE A 169 -31.95 19.14 -37.61
N CYS A 170 -31.25 20.15 -37.09
CA CYS A 170 -29.82 20.07 -36.81
C CYS A 170 -29.48 18.96 -35.80
N ALA A 171 -30.25 18.87 -34.70
CA ALA A 171 -30.07 17.84 -33.69
C ALA A 171 -30.30 16.42 -34.26
N LEU A 172 -31.29 16.24 -35.14
CA LEU A 172 -31.57 14.95 -35.78
C LEU A 172 -30.43 14.50 -36.68
N ILE A 173 -29.86 15.41 -37.49
CA ILE A 173 -28.73 15.08 -38.36
C ILE A 173 -27.53 14.62 -37.52
N ILE A 174 -27.21 15.36 -36.45
CA ILE A 174 -26.10 15.04 -35.55
C ILE A 174 -26.36 13.71 -34.82
N ALA A 175 -27.58 13.51 -34.31
CA ALA A 175 -27.94 12.28 -33.61
C ALA A 175 -27.81 11.05 -34.52
N LEU A 176 -28.25 11.15 -35.78
CA LEU A 176 -28.09 10.06 -36.76
C LEU A 176 -26.61 9.78 -37.04
N ALA A 177 -25.78 10.81 -37.19
CA ALA A 177 -24.35 10.64 -37.40
C ALA A 177 -23.68 9.96 -36.19
N GLU A 178 -23.96 10.41 -34.97
CA GLU A 178 -23.38 9.87 -33.74
C GLU A 178 -23.84 8.41 -33.49
N ILE A 179 -25.11 8.08 -33.73
CA ILE A 179 -25.62 6.69 -33.61
C ILE A 179 -24.97 5.79 -34.65
N TYR A 180 -24.80 6.28 -35.89
CA TYR A 180 -24.10 5.53 -36.93
C TYR A 180 -22.64 5.23 -36.55
N PHE A 181 -21.91 6.24 -36.07
CA PHE A 181 -20.52 6.05 -35.61
C PHE A 181 -20.43 5.12 -34.40
N LEU A 182 -21.37 5.21 -33.45
CA LEU A 182 -21.43 4.34 -32.29
C LEU A 182 -21.66 2.87 -32.70
N ALA A 183 -22.61 2.63 -33.61
CA ALA A 183 -22.90 1.30 -34.13
C ALA A 183 -21.70 0.71 -34.88
N LYS A 184 -21.03 1.50 -35.72
CA LYS A 184 -19.83 1.07 -36.45
C LYS A 184 -18.67 0.74 -35.51
N LYS A 185 -18.41 1.59 -34.52
CA LYS A 185 -17.36 1.36 -33.52
C LYS A 185 -17.64 0.11 -32.68
N LEU A 186 -18.93 -0.12 -32.37
CA LEU A 186 -19.36 -1.33 -31.68
C LEU A 186 -19.11 -2.57 -32.55
N SER A 187 -19.41 -2.55 -33.86
CA SER A 187 -19.13 -3.69 -34.75
C SER A 187 -17.64 -3.97 -34.95
N GLU A 188 -16.79 -2.93 -35.02
CA GLU A 188 -15.33 -3.10 -35.12
C GLU A 188 -14.72 -3.71 -33.84
N ASP A 189 -15.29 -3.43 -32.66
CA ASP A 189 -14.87 -4.07 -31.40
C ASP A 189 -15.21 -5.58 -31.36
N PHE A 190 -16.13 -6.07 -32.19
CA PHE A 190 -16.54 -7.49 -32.25
C PHE A 190 -15.76 -8.33 -33.27
N GLU A 191 -15.15 -7.74 -34.30
CA GLU A 191 -14.37 -8.47 -35.31
C GLU A 191 -12.93 -8.94 -34.96
N PRO A 192 -12.23 -8.50 -33.89
CA PRO A 192 -10.83 -8.91 -33.70
C PRO A 192 -10.66 -10.33 -33.16
N LEU A 193 -11.74 -11.05 -32.84
CA LEU A 193 -11.68 -12.39 -32.25
C LEU A 193 -11.48 -13.53 -33.25
N GLU A 194 -11.69 -13.30 -34.56
CA GLU A 194 -11.56 -14.40 -35.55
C GLU A 194 -10.17 -14.51 -36.17
N LEU A 195 -9.31 -13.48 -36.12
CA LEU A 195 -8.01 -13.51 -36.80
C LEU A 195 -6.79 -13.85 -35.91
N GLU A 196 -6.87 -13.66 -34.59
CA GLU A 196 -5.69 -13.81 -33.72
C GLU A 196 -5.45 -15.25 -33.23
N THR A 197 -6.44 -16.14 -33.37
CA THR A 197 -6.32 -17.55 -32.95
C THR A 197 -5.63 -18.45 -33.98
N ALA A 198 -5.46 -17.99 -35.23
CA ALA A 198 -4.86 -18.81 -36.30
C ALA A 198 -3.32 -18.74 -36.35
N VAL A 199 -2.68 -17.70 -35.80
CA VAL A 199 -1.24 -17.45 -36.04
C VAL A 199 -0.32 -18.08 -34.98
N LYS A 200 -0.80 -18.41 -33.78
CA LYS A 200 0.05 -18.88 -32.67
C LYS A 200 0.14 -20.40 -32.46
N ILE A 201 -0.39 -21.23 -33.37
CA ILE A 201 -0.36 -22.70 -33.24
C ILE A 201 0.85 -23.35 -33.95
N HIS A 202 1.63 -22.61 -34.74
CA HIS A 202 2.83 -23.15 -35.40
C HIS A 202 4.10 -22.39 -35.02
N GLN A 203 4.65 -22.71 -33.86
CA GLN A 203 6.09 -22.67 -33.59
C GLN A 203 6.37 -23.41 -32.27
N ASP A 204 6.46 -24.73 -32.39
CA ASP A 204 7.28 -25.58 -31.50
C ASP A 204 8.76 -25.43 -31.91
#